data_AF-C7DHL5-F1
#
_entry.id   AF-C7DHL5-F1
#
_cell.length_a   1.000
_cell.length_b   1.000
_cell.length_c   1.000
_cell.angle_alpha   90.00
_cell.angle_beta   90.00
_cell.angle_gamma   90.00
#
_symmetry.space_group_name_H-M   'P 1'
#
loop_
_entity.id
_entity.type
_entity.pdbx_description
1 polymer ?
#
loop_
_entity_poly.entity_id
_entity_poly.type
_entity_poly.pdbx_seq_one_letter_code
_entity_poly.pdbx_strand_id
1 'polypeptide(L)'
;MPEQNDRDSKRIKREASARKRAREAFDRSQIEAVLSAAGIKEAKPEAIDAISALMEERIAQIAARSAEAAEDREERQLSAAAVAVAAQREAESRRAAAEIR
;
A
#
# COMPACT_ATOMS: atom_id res chain seq x y z
N MET A 1 6.75 -24.90 -10.04
CA MET A 1 6.62 -23.64 -9.26
C MET A 1 7.37 -22.41 -9.84
N PRO A 2 7.63 -22.25 -11.16
CA PRO A 2 8.29 -21.02 -11.66
C PRO A 2 7.35 -19.81 -11.78
N GLU A 3 6.06 -20.04 -12.06
CA GLU A 3 5.08 -18.96 -12.30
C GLU A 3 4.68 -18.17 -11.05
N GLN A 4 4.69 -18.81 -9.89
CA GLN A 4 4.42 -18.16 -8.60
C GLN A 4 5.53 -17.17 -8.26
N ASN A 5 6.79 -17.61 -8.43
CA ASN A 5 7.98 -16.80 -8.16
C ASN A 5 8.10 -15.59 -9.10
N ASP A 6 7.66 -15.71 -10.36
CA ASP A 6 7.62 -14.59 -11.31
C ASP A 6 6.56 -13.54 -10.92
N ARG A 7 5.36 -13.98 -10.50
CA ARG A 7 4.31 -13.08 -9.99
C ARG A 7 4.73 -12.33 -8.74
N ASP A 8 5.32 -13.02 -7.76
CA ASP A 8 5.81 -12.39 -6.54
C ASP A 8 6.94 -11.39 -6.83
N SER A 9 7.86 -11.74 -7.74
CA SER A 9 8.93 -10.83 -8.16
C SER A 9 8.40 -9.58 -8.86
N LYS A 10 7.38 -9.72 -9.71
CA LYS A 10 6.71 -8.58 -10.37
C LYS A 10 6.00 -7.70 -9.34
N ARG A 11 5.30 -8.29 -8.37
CA ARG A 11 4.63 -7.56 -7.28
C ARG A 11 5.64 -6.74 -6.47
N ILE A 12 6.74 -7.35 -6.03
CA ILE A 12 7.80 -6.66 -5.28
C ILE A 12 8.38 -5.48 -6.07
N LYS A 13 8.65 -5.65 -7.36
CA LYS A 13 9.15 -4.56 -8.23
C LYS A 13 8.13 -3.44 -8.38
N ARG A 14 6.84 -3.77 -8.51
CA ARG A 14 5.75 -2.78 -8.56
C ARG A 14 5.62 -2.02 -7.25
N GLU A 15 5.65 -2.72 -6.11
CA GLU A 15 5.61 -2.11 -4.78
C GLU A 15 6.78 -1.15 -4.57
N ALA A 16 8.00 -1.56 -4.91
CA ALA A 16 9.18 -0.68 -4.82
C ALA A 16 9.04 0.57 -5.70
N SER A 17 8.57 0.40 -6.94
CA SER A 17 8.37 1.51 -7.87
C SER A 17 7.21 2.43 -7.47
N ALA A 18 6.15 1.87 -6.88
CA ALA A 18 5.04 2.64 -6.32
C ALA A 18 5.47 3.39 -5.07
N ARG A 19 6.28 2.79 -4.20
CA ARG A 19 6.81 3.42 -2.99
C ARG A 19 7.67 4.62 -3.33
N LYS A 20 8.58 4.50 -4.31
CA LYS A 20 9.38 5.65 -4.76
C LYS A 20 8.50 6.80 -5.21
N ARG A 21 7.49 6.53 -6.05
CA ARG A 21 6.55 7.54 -6.55
C ARG A 21 5.65 8.12 -5.45
N ALA A 22 5.22 7.30 -4.48
CA ALA A 22 4.44 7.74 -3.34
C ALA A 22 5.25 8.69 -2.44
N ARG A 23 6.53 8.39 -2.22
CA ARG A 23 7.45 9.27 -1.47
C ARG A 23 7.62 10.64 -2.13
N GLU A 24 7.62 10.69 -3.45
CA GLU A 24 7.68 11.95 -4.22
C GLU A 24 6.33 12.70 -4.24
N ALA A 25 5.23 12.04 -3.83
CA ALA A 25 3.88 12.60 -3.88
C ALA A 25 3.34 13.06 -2.52
N PHE A 26 3.92 12.61 -1.40
CA PHE A 26 3.51 13.01 -0.06
C PHE A 26 4.39 14.14 0.47
N ASP A 27 3.75 15.27 0.71
CA ASP A 27 4.39 16.39 1.40
C ASP A 27 4.21 16.26 2.91
N ARG A 28 5.26 16.63 3.65
CA ARG A 28 5.26 16.66 5.12
C ARG A 28 4.07 17.42 5.70
N SER A 29 3.67 18.53 5.06
CA SER A 29 2.52 19.34 5.46
C SER A 29 1.19 18.59 5.40
N GLN A 30 1.03 17.64 4.48
CA GLN A 30 -0.17 16.80 4.39
C GLN A 30 -0.22 15.81 5.56
N ILE A 31 0.93 15.27 5.96
CA ILE A 31 1.03 14.39 7.14
C ILE A 31 0.68 15.18 8.41
N GLU A 32 1.24 16.37 8.57
CA GLU A 32 0.91 17.26 9.70
C GLU A 32 -0.59 17.60 9.76
N ALA A 33 -1.23 17.85 8.61
CA ALA A 33 -2.66 18.08 8.53
C ALA A 33 -3.49 16.84 8.93
N VAL A 34 -3.08 15.64 8.50
CA VAL A 34 -3.73 14.38 8.91
C VAL A 34 -3.59 14.14 10.41
N LEU A 35 -2.41 14.40 10.98
CA LEU A 35 -2.17 14.26 12.42
C LEU A 35 -3.04 15.25 13.22
N SER A 36 -3.11 16.50 12.75
CA SER A 36 -3.98 17.52 13.36
C SER A 36 -5.46 17.11 13.32
N ALA A 37 -5.94 16.62 12.17
CA ALA A 37 -7.31 16.11 12.04
C ALA A 37 -7.60 14.90 12.93
N ALA A 38 -6.58 14.09 13.23
CA ALA A 38 -6.65 12.98 14.18
C ALA A 38 -6.56 13.44 15.66
N GLY A 39 -6.43 14.74 15.94
CA GLY A 39 -6.37 15.31 17.29
C GLY A 39 -4.97 15.39 17.90
N ILE A 40 -3.93 15.10 17.12
CA ILE A 40 -2.53 15.23 17.57
C ILE A 40 -2.12 16.70 17.39
N LYS A 41 -1.98 17.40 18.51
CA LYS A 41 -1.68 18.84 18.52
C LYS A 41 -0.23 19.16 18.16
N GLU A 42 0.69 18.31 18.59
CA GLU A 42 2.13 18.47 18.35
C GLU A 42 2.74 17.08 18.09
N ALA A 43 3.59 17.00 17.08
CA ALA A 43 4.36 15.81 16.75
C ALA A 43 5.83 16.20 16.56
N LYS A 44 6.74 15.38 17.10
CA LYS A 44 8.16 15.55 16.85
C LYS A 44 8.47 15.28 15.37
N PRO A 45 9.47 15.96 14.78
CA PRO A 45 9.88 15.72 13.39
C PRO A 45 10.10 14.24 13.05
N GLU A 46 10.75 13.49 13.93
CA GLU A 46 11.07 12.07 13.69
C GLU A 46 9.81 11.19 13.68
N ALA A 47 8.77 11.59 14.43
CA ALA A 47 7.48 10.89 14.41
C ALA A 47 6.74 11.16 13.09
N ILE A 48 6.81 12.40 12.58
CA ILE A 48 6.24 12.76 11.27
C ILE A 48 6.94 11.96 10.16
N ASP A 49 8.26 11.89 10.19
CA ASP A 49 9.04 11.15 9.19
C ASP A 49 8.72 9.64 9.24
N ALA A 50 8.59 9.07 10.44
CA ALA A 50 8.21 7.66 10.61
C ALA A 50 6.79 7.38 10.07
N ILE A 51 5.83 8.27 10.33
CA ILE A 51 4.46 8.13 9.83
C ILE A 51 4.42 8.29 8.31
N SER A 52 5.19 9.23 7.75
CA SER A 52 5.34 9.38 6.29
C SER A 52 5.81 8.07 5.66
N ALA A 53 6.88 7.48 6.20
CA ALA A 53 7.42 6.24 5.67
C ALA A 53 6.40 5.08 5.72
N LEU A 54 5.63 4.99 6.81
CA LEU A 54 4.55 3.99 6.94
C LEU A 54 3.40 4.23 5.95
N MET A 55 3.00 5.48 5.74
CA MET A 55 1.97 5.83 4.77
C MET A 55 2.41 5.55 3.34
N GLU A 56 3.64 5.94 2.97
CA GLU A 56 4.23 5.65 1.66
C GLU A 56 4.25 4.15 1.37
N GLU A 57 4.70 3.35 2.34
CA GLU A 57 4.71 1.90 2.22
C GLU A 57 3.30 1.34 2.07
N ARG A 58 2.35 1.78 2.90
CA ARG A 58 0.99 1.28 2.87
C ARG A 58 0.29 1.61 1.56
N ILE A 59 0.46 2.82 1.05
CA ILE A 59 -0.14 3.27 -0.21
C ILE A 59 0.48 2.52 -1.39
N ALA A 60 1.80 2.30 -1.38
CA ALA A 60 2.46 1.50 -2.40
C ALA A 60 1.94 0.06 -2.45
N GLN A 61 1.74 -0.57 -1.28
CA GLN A 61 1.16 -1.91 -1.18
C GLN A 61 -0.28 -1.94 -1.72
N ILE A 62 -1.12 -0.98 -1.32
CA ILE A 62 -2.51 -0.88 -1.81
C ILE A 62 -2.50 -0.70 -3.34
N ALA A 63 -1.71 0.23 -3.85
CA ALA A 63 -1.66 0.51 -5.29
C ALA A 63 -1.17 -0.70 -6.10
N ALA A 64 -0.11 -1.37 -5.66
CA ALA A 64 0.43 -2.53 -6.37
C ALA A 64 -0.57 -3.71 -6.41
N ARG A 65 -1.19 -4.03 -5.27
CA ARG A 65 -2.20 -5.11 -5.19
C ARG A 65 -3.47 -4.78 -5.94
N SER A 66 -3.89 -3.51 -5.91
CA SER A 66 -5.09 -3.09 -6.64
C SER A 66 -4.83 -3.08 -8.16
N ALA A 67 -3.61 -2.74 -8.59
CA ALA A 67 -3.20 -2.87 -9.99
C ALA A 67 -3.15 -4.33 -10.44
N GLU A 68 -2.62 -5.24 -9.61
CA GLU A 68 -2.65 -6.68 -9.87
C GLU A 68 -4.10 -7.20 -9.99
N ALA A 69 -4.98 -6.79 -9.07
CA ALA A 69 -6.39 -7.15 -9.14
C ALA A 69 -7.10 -6.58 -10.39
N ALA A 70 -6.73 -5.38 -10.84
CA ALA A 70 -7.25 -4.78 -12.07
C ALA A 70 -6.78 -5.57 -13.31
N GLU A 71 -5.50 -5.96 -13.36
CA GLU A 71 -4.95 -6.80 -14.43
C GLU A 71 -5.63 -8.17 -14.50
N ASP A 72 -5.84 -8.83 -13.36
CA ASP A 72 -6.57 -10.11 -13.27
C ASP A 72 -8.01 -10.00 -13.80
N ARG A 73 -8.57 -8.79 -13.76
CA ARG A 73 -9.94 -8.46 -14.21
C ARG A 73 -9.97 -7.86 -15.61
N GLU A 74 -8.83 -7.82 -16.30
CA GLU A 74 -8.66 -7.21 -17.63
C GLU A 74 -9.10 -5.72 -17.68
N GLU A 75 -9.04 -5.03 -16.54
CA GLU A 75 -9.44 -3.64 -16.42
C GLU A 75 -8.30 -2.72 -16.90
N ARG A 76 -8.62 -1.79 -17.82
CA ARG A 76 -7.66 -0.79 -18.31
C ARG A 76 -7.44 0.39 -17.35
N GLN A 77 -8.33 0.54 -16.36
CA GLN A 77 -8.31 1.59 -15.38
C GLN A 77 -8.50 0.99 -13.99
N LEU A 78 -7.90 1.60 -12.97
CA LEU A 78 -8.06 1.15 -11.60
C LEU A 78 -9.48 1.43 -11.13
N SER A 79 -10.28 0.38 -10.91
CA SER A 79 -11.64 0.51 -10.39
C SER A 79 -11.71 0.33 -8.86
N ALA A 80 -12.79 0.83 -8.26
CA ALA A 80 -13.10 0.56 -6.85
C ALA A 80 -13.26 -0.94 -6.57
N ALA A 81 -13.73 -1.72 -7.54
CA ALA A 81 -13.87 -3.17 -7.41
C ALA A 81 -12.49 -3.85 -7.32
N ALA A 82 -11.51 -3.42 -8.12
CA ALA A 82 -10.14 -3.94 -8.05
C ALA A 82 -9.50 -3.65 -6.68
N VAL A 83 -9.72 -2.44 -6.13
CA VAL A 83 -9.27 -2.07 -4.78
C VAL A 83 -9.91 -2.95 -3.71
N ALA A 84 -11.23 -3.20 -3.81
CA ALA A 84 -11.94 -4.07 -2.87
C ALA A 84 -11.42 -5.52 -2.90
N VAL A 85 -11.16 -6.06 -4.09
CA VAL A 85 -10.55 -7.40 -4.26
C VAL A 85 -9.17 -7.46 -3.63
N ALA A 86 -8.33 -6.44 -3.85
CA ALA A 86 -7.00 -6.36 -3.23
C ALA A 86 -7.08 -6.34 -1.69
N ALA A 87 -8.03 -5.59 -1.13
CA ALA A 87 -8.26 -5.54 0.32
C ALA A 87 -8.74 -6.89 0.89
N GLN A 88 -9.64 -7.58 0.17
CA GLN A 88 -10.12 -8.90 0.57
C GLN A 88 -8.97 -9.94 0.59
N ARG A 89 -8.17 -10.00 -0.48
CA ARG A 89 -7.02 -10.91 -0.58
C ARG A 89 -6.00 -10.66 0.53
N GLU A 90 -5.79 -9.39 0.90
CA GLU A 90 -4.94 -9.04 2.03
C GLU A 90 -5.50 -9.57 3.36
N ALA A 91 -6.80 -9.39 3.60
CA ALA A 91 -7.44 -9.87 4.82
C ALA A 91 -7.37 -11.40 4.93
N GLU A 92 -7.62 -12.11 3.84
CA GLU A 92 -7.49 -13.57 3.75
C GLU A 92 -6.04 -14.02 4.03
N SER A 93 -5.05 -13.37 3.41
CA SER A 93 -3.63 -13.67 3.65
C SER A 93 -3.24 -13.48 5.11
N ARG A 94 -3.75 -12.43 5.77
CA ARG A 94 -3.49 -12.18 7.19
C ARG A 94 -4.15 -13.22 8.09
N ARG A 95 -5.38 -13.66 7.77
CA ARG A 95 -6.07 -14.72 8.52
C ARG A 95 -5.32 -16.05 8.40
N ALA A 96 -4.94 -16.44 7.19
CA ALA A 96 -4.15 -17.64 6.95
C ALA A 96 -2.82 -17.61 7.72
N ALA A 97 -2.13 -16.47 7.75
CA ALA A 97 -0.89 -16.32 8.54
C ALA A 97 -1.12 -16.38 10.06
N ALA A 98 -2.32 -16.04 10.54
CA ALA A 98 -2.67 -16.12 11.96
C ALA A 98 -3.06 -17.55 12.39
N GLU A 99 -3.64 -18.35 11.49
CA GLU A 99 -4.04 -19.75 11.75
C GLU A 99 -2.85 -20.73 11.76
N ILE A 100 -1.70 -20.33 11.21
CA ILE A 100 -0.47 -21.14 11.18
C ILE A 100 0.39 -20.91 12.46
N ARG A 101 0.02 -19.97 13.34
CA ARG A 101 0.70 -19.68 14.61
C ARG A 101 0.07 -20.40 15.79
#